data_AF-A0A9D8ML22-F1
#
_entry.id   AF-A0A9D8ML22-F1
#
_cell.length_a   1.000
_cell.length_b   1.000
_cell.length_c   1.000
_cell.angle_alpha   90.00
_cell.angle_beta   90.00
_cell.angle_gamma   90.00
#
_symmetry.space_group_name_H-M   'P 1'
#
loop_
_entity.id
_entity.type
_entity.pdbx_description
1 polymer ?
#
loop_
_entity_poly.entity_id
_entity_poly.type
_entity_poly.pdbx_seq_one_letter_code
_entity_poly.pdbx_strand_id
1 'polypeptide(L)'
;MKTFRNIIGMSLLTSALLWAGDCNLQATPLDLDSLKGQSIFYGENASRPDSLNSAELTAPEAAEAAEVLFKEYQKELKKNFGPEWGKKLLLKGDLKMPFEIRLFGEKPEDGRSLYISMHGGGNAPKQLNDSQWVNQVSLYTPEEGVYIAPRAPFDDWNMWFRPEMDFFFDRLIQLAVIELDVNPNKVYLMGYSAGGDGVYRMAPRMADRWAAASMMAGHPGDVSPLNLRNIGFSFWCGANDSAYDRNKMTESFEKKLAELKENDPDGYTYEMHLQKGKGHWMDREDAAAIPWMAKFRRNFLPEKVAWRQEEADAMPLQFYWLAIPKEQARKGATVIAKREGYTITLEKCDYSELYILLNDSMMDLNKPVTVFYEGKELFNGKVKRTLENIYDSIHNRGDQDSIFSAKIKVEIK
;
A
#
# COMPACT_ATOMS: atom_id res chain seq x y z
N MET A 1 32.16 82.97 -9.57
CA MET A 1 33.10 81.87 -9.81
C MET A 1 33.95 81.65 -8.56
N LYS A 2 33.82 80.44 -7.95
CA LYS A 2 34.82 79.66 -7.19
C LYS A 2 35.71 80.40 -6.16
N THR A 3 35.33 80.37 -4.87
CA THR A 3 35.77 79.44 -3.79
C THR A 3 37.07 79.84 -3.08
N PHE A 4 36.92 80.14 -1.78
CA PHE A 4 37.97 80.38 -0.80
C PHE A 4 38.62 79.08 -0.32
N ARG A 5 39.93 79.18 -0.07
CA ARG A 5 40.81 78.23 0.62
C ARG A 5 40.43 78.09 2.10
N ASN A 6 40.64 76.93 2.73
CA ASN A 6 41.77 76.71 3.64
C ASN A 6 41.72 75.35 4.37
N ILE A 7 42.94 74.91 4.66
CA ILE A 7 43.41 73.67 5.31
C ILE A 7 43.30 73.79 6.84
N ILE A 8 43.22 72.64 7.55
CA ILE A 8 43.93 72.25 8.79
C ILE A 8 43.07 71.23 9.59
N GLY A 9 43.67 70.12 10.03
CA GLY A 9 43.20 69.42 11.25
C GLY A 9 43.30 67.89 11.25
N MET A 10 44.37 67.37 11.85
CA MET A 10 44.66 65.95 12.06
C MET A 10 43.81 65.31 13.19
N SER A 11 43.57 64.00 13.08
CA SER A 11 43.66 62.98 14.17
C SER A 11 42.49 62.76 15.15
N LEU A 12 41.76 61.63 15.01
CA LEU A 12 41.76 60.44 15.92
C LEU A 12 40.45 59.61 15.86
N LEU A 13 40.66 58.29 15.73
CA LEU A 13 39.80 57.13 16.01
C LEU A 13 38.44 57.36 16.71
N THR A 14 37.38 56.74 16.19
CA THR A 14 36.80 55.51 16.79
C THR A 14 35.67 54.92 15.92
N SER A 15 35.56 53.61 16.03
CA SER A 15 34.73 52.64 15.33
C SER A 15 33.23 52.89 15.42
N ALA A 16 32.51 52.70 14.31
CA ALA A 16 31.09 52.38 14.29
C ALA A 16 30.80 51.35 13.18
N LEU A 17 30.68 50.09 13.59
CA LEU A 17 30.02 49.01 12.87
C LEU A 17 28.54 48.99 13.31
N LEU A 18 27.71 48.26 12.53
CA LEU A 18 26.27 47.92 12.72
C LEU A 18 25.32 48.91 12.00
N TRP A 19 24.31 48.50 11.22
CA TRP A 19 23.66 47.20 11.09
C TRP A 19 22.85 47.20 9.77
N ALA A 20 23.24 46.39 8.78
CA ALA A 20 22.33 45.93 7.74
C ALA A 20 21.86 44.56 8.21
N GLY A 21 20.61 44.48 8.68
CA GLY A 21 20.00 43.23 9.12
C GLY A 21 19.65 42.37 7.91
N ASP A 22 20.63 41.67 7.36
CA ASP A 22 20.37 40.49 6.53
C ASP A 22 19.90 39.37 7.47
N CYS A 23 18.57 39.18 7.55
CA CYS A 23 18.01 37.92 8.03
C CYS A 23 18.23 36.84 6.98
N ASN A 24 19.48 36.40 6.82
CA ASN A 24 19.78 35.09 6.26
C ASN A 24 19.59 34.06 7.38
N LEU A 25 18.35 33.66 7.60
CA LEU A 25 18.06 32.36 8.20
C LEU A 25 18.49 31.31 7.15
N GLN A 26 19.78 30.98 7.13
CA GLN A 26 20.22 29.72 6.53
C GLN A 26 19.52 28.61 7.32
N ALA A 27 18.51 27.98 6.71
CA ALA A 27 17.99 26.72 7.21
C ALA A 27 19.18 25.80 7.46
N THR A 28 19.33 25.31 8.69
CA THR A 28 20.30 24.27 9.01
C THR A 28 20.08 23.13 8.02
N PRO A 29 21.13 22.70 7.27
CA PRO A 29 20.99 21.59 6.33
C PRO A 29 20.34 20.39 7.01
N LEU A 30 19.47 19.70 6.28
CA LEU A 30 18.84 18.48 6.75
C LEU A 30 19.94 17.44 7.04
N ASP A 31 20.21 17.16 8.32
CA ASP A 31 21.23 16.18 8.72
C ASP A 31 20.66 14.75 8.60
N LEU A 32 20.53 14.29 7.35
CA LEU A 32 20.12 12.91 7.04
C LEU A 32 21.17 11.89 7.49
N ASP A 33 22.43 12.29 7.64
CA ASP A 33 23.50 11.41 8.10
C ASP A 33 23.30 10.98 9.55
N SER A 34 22.74 11.85 10.40
CA SER A 34 22.37 11.51 11.78
C SER A 34 21.34 10.37 11.87
N LEU A 35 20.53 10.15 10.84
CA LEU A 35 19.50 9.12 10.78
C LEU A 35 20.00 7.80 10.18
N LYS A 36 21.18 7.79 9.56
CA LYS A 36 21.77 6.56 8.97
C LYS A 36 22.26 5.63 10.07
N GLY A 37 21.99 4.33 9.92
CA GLY A 37 22.49 3.28 10.81
C GLY A 37 21.86 3.22 12.21
N GLN A 38 20.91 4.10 12.54
CA GLN A 38 20.07 3.94 13.72
C GLN A 38 18.94 2.95 13.41
N SER A 39 18.69 1.97 14.29
CA SER A 39 17.60 0.98 14.16
C SER A 39 16.23 1.64 14.38
N ILE A 40 15.77 2.42 13.41
CA ILE A 40 14.60 3.28 13.56
C ILE A 40 13.32 2.65 13.02
N PHE A 41 13.39 1.64 12.14
CA PHE A 41 12.18 1.19 11.44
C PHE A 41 11.53 -0.09 11.97
N TYR A 42 12.12 -0.81 12.95
CA TYR A 42 11.68 -2.16 13.31
C TYR A 42 11.47 -2.44 14.80
N GLY A 43 10.27 -2.96 15.13
CA GLY A 43 9.85 -3.44 16.44
C GLY A 43 8.59 -2.73 16.95
N GLU A 44 7.78 -3.38 17.81
CA GLU A 44 6.62 -2.75 18.47
C GLU A 44 7.02 -1.53 19.34
N ASN A 45 8.32 -1.41 19.65
CA ASN A 45 8.93 -0.31 20.39
C ASN A 45 9.84 0.58 19.51
N ALA A 46 9.74 0.51 18.17
CA ALA A 46 10.43 1.45 17.30
C ALA A 46 9.83 2.83 17.50
N SER A 47 10.36 3.57 18.47
CA SER A 47 9.95 4.93 18.75
C SER A 47 10.44 5.83 17.62
N ARG A 48 9.53 6.67 17.14
CA ARG A 48 9.86 7.78 16.27
C ARG A 48 11.07 8.56 16.84
N PRO A 49 12.15 8.78 16.07
CA PRO A 49 13.30 9.51 16.57
C PRO A 49 12.91 10.91 17.03
N ASP A 50 13.34 11.30 18.23
CA ASP A 50 13.11 12.63 18.81
C ASP A 50 13.67 13.77 17.93
N SER A 51 14.64 13.44 17.06
CA SER A 51 15.31 14.36 16.14
C SER A 51 14.52 14.64 14.84
N LEU A 52 13.36 14.00 14.62
CA LEU A 52 12.55 14.27 13.43
C LEU A 52 11.88 15.64 13.50
N ASN A 53 12.55 16.64 12.92
CA ASN A 53 12.10 18.01 12.86
C ASN A 53 10.82 18.16 12.02
N SER A 54 9.90 19.02 12.47
CA SER A 54 8.71 19.44 11.73
C SER A 54 8.96 20.63 10.77
N ALA A 55 10.24 20.99 10.58
CA ALA A 55 10.67 21.98 9.60
C ALA A 55 10.14 21.64 8.21
N GLU A 56 9.74 22.70 7.50
CA GLU A 56 9.24 22.61 6.14
C GLU A 56 10.41 22.29 5.20
N LEU A 57 10.25 21.25 4.40
CA LEU A 57 11.19 20.86 3.36
C LEU A 57 10.76 21.44 2.00
N THR A 58 11.75 21.77 1.18
CA THR A 58 11.54 21.96 -0.26
C THR A 58 11.27 20.61 -0.95
N ALA A 59 10.77 20.63 -2.19
CA ALA A 59 10.52 19.40 -2.94
C ALA A 59 11.81 18.56 -3.18
N PRO A 60 12.97 19.16 -3.55
CA PRO A 60 14.22 18.39 -3.68
C PRO A 60 14.69 17.78 -2.35
N GLU A 61 14.62 18.52 -1.24
CA GLU A 61 15.01 18.00 0.09
C GLU A 61 14.10 16.84 0.52
N ALA A 62 12.79 16.94 0.27
CA ALA A 62 11.85 15.87 0.56
C ALA A 62 12.11 14.61 -0.29
N ALA A 63 12.45 14.78 -1.57
CA ALA A 63 12.80 13.67 -2.46
C ALA A 63 14.09 12.97 -2.03
N GLU A 64 15.14 13.75 -1.70
CA GLU A 64 16.40 13.22 -1.18
C GLU A 64 16.20 12.48 0.16
N ALA A 65 15.44 13.07 1.08
CA ALA A 65 15.11 12.45 2.35
C ALA A 65 14.35 11.12 2.17
N ALA A 66 13.35 11.08 1.29
CA ALA A 66 12.60 9.87 0.98
C ALA A 66 13.52 8.77 0.43
N GLU A 67 14.41 9.10 -0.51
CA GLU A 67 15.35 8.13 -1.08
C GLU A 67 16.32 7.58 -0.04
N VAL A 68 16.93 8.45 0.78
CA VAL A 68 17.88 8.05 1.81
C VAL A 68 17.21 7.18 2.86
N LEU A 69 16.08 7.62 3.42
CA LEU A 69 15.37 6.90 4.47
C LEU A 69 14.83 5.56 3.96
N PHE A 70 14.34 5.50 2.73
CA PHE A 70 13.83 4.25 2.15
C PHE A 70 14.96 3.24 1.91
N LYS A 71 16.14 3.69 1.46
CA LYS A 71 17.31 2.80 1.34
C LYS A 71 17.76 2.24 2.69
N GLU A 72 17.76 3.06 3.75
CA GLU A 72 18.08 2.60 5.10
C GLU A 72 17.01 1.61 5.61
N TYR A 73 15.73 1.90 5.39
CA TYR A 73 14.63 0.97 5.68
C TYR A 73 14.81 -0.39 5.01
N GLN A 74 15.18 -0.41 3.72
CA GLN A 74 15.44 -1.65 2.98
C GLN A 74 16.65 -2.42 3.53
N LYS A 75 17.72 -1.73 3.94
CA LYS A 75 18.88 -2.37 4.58
C LYS A 75 18.50 -3.02 5.90
N GLU A 76 17.70 -2.34 6.72
CA GLU A 76 17.21 -2.90 7.99
C GLU A 76 16.29 -4.09 7.77
N LEU A 77 15.37 -3.99 6.82
CA LEU A 77 14.53 -5.11 6.38
C LEU A 77 15.36 -6.34 6.05
N LYS A 78 16.36 -6.16 5.19
CA LYS A 78 17.26 -7.22 4.76
C LYS A 78 18.05 -7.79 5.92
N LYS A 79 18.55 -6.95 6.83
CA LYS A 79 19.27 -7.39 8.02
C LYS A 79 18.39 -8.23 8.95
N ASN A 80 17.17 -7.77 9.21
CA ASN A 80 16.27 -8.36 10.20
C ASN A 80 15.55 -9.61 9.66
N PHE A 81 15.12 -9.60 8.40
CA PHE A 81 14.31 -10.66 7.81
C PHE A 81 14.99 -11.41 6.64
N GLY A 82 16.15 -10.97 6.17
CA GLY A 82 16.93 -11.71 5.18
C GLY A 82 17.27 -13.16 5.59
N PRO A 83 17.62 -13.44 6.86
CA PRO A 83 17.81 -14.81 7.33
C PRO A 83 16.53 -15.66 7.29
N GLU A 84 15.36 -15.06 7.53
CA GLU A 84 14.04 -15.69 7.40
C GLU A 84 13.71 -16.00 5.94
N TRP A 85 13.93 -15.02 5.05
CA TRP A 85 13.77 -15.18 3.61
C TRP A 85 14.65 -16.30 3.04
N GLY A 86 15.93 -16.34 3.43
CA GLY A 86 16.86 -17.39 2.99
C GLY A 86 16.46 -18.81 3.42
N LYS A 87 15.68 -18.93 4.51
CA LYS A 87 15.09 -20.19 4.98
C LYS A 87 13.70 -20.46 4.40
N LYS A 88 13.19 -19.54 3.58
CA LYS A 88 11.82 -19.51 3.06
C LYS A 88 10.76 -19.66 4.17
N LEU A 89 10.96 -18.94 5.27
CA LEU A 89 10.14 -19.01 6.46
C LEU A 89 10.02 -17.64 7.09
N LEU A 90 8.83 -17.04 7.06
CA LEU A 90 8.55 -15.82 7.80
C LEU A 90 8.00 -16.12 9.19
N LEU A 91 8.38 -15.30 10.18
CA LEU A 91 7.98 -15.45 11.58
C LEU A 91 7.21 -14.22 12.07
N LYS A 92 6.17 -14.45 12.89
CA LYS A 92 5.48 -13.41 13.65
C LYS A 92 5.08 -13.94 15.03
N GLY A 93 5.86 -13.61 16.06
CA GLY A 93 5.72 -14.29 17.35
C GLY A 93 5.92 -15.80 17.18
N ASP A 94 4.97 -16.60 17.63
CA ASP A 94 5.01 -18.07 17.47
C ASP A 94 4.51 -18.55 16.10
N LEU A 95 3.91 -17.66 15.29
CA LEU A 95 3.39 -18.01 13.98
C LEU A 95 4.52 -18.16 12.96
N LYS A 96 4.35 -19.15 12.09
CA LYS A 96 5.30 -19.53 11.06
C LYS A 96 4.57 -19.60 9.73
N MET A 97 5.07 -18.86 8.73
CA MET A 97 4.62 -18.95 7.35
C MET A 97 5.76 -19.47 6.46
N PRO A 98 5.92 -20.80 6.33
CA PRO A 98 6.76 -21.37 5.28
C PRO A 98 6.26 -20.93 3.90
N PHE A 99 7.15 -20.81 2.93
CA PHE A 99 6.77 -20.54 1.55
C PHE A 99 7.72 -21.22 0.58
N GLU A 100 7.28 -21.39 -0.67
CA GLU A 100 8.15 -21.84 -1.75
C GLU A 100 8.18 -20.79 -2.86
N ILE A 101 9.35 -20.66 -3.51
CA ILE A 101 9.57 -19.73 -4.61
C ILE A 101 9.88 -20.53 -5.87
N ARG A 102 9.25 -20.15 -6.98
CA ARG A 102 9.63 -20.55 -8.34
C ARG A 102 9.85 -19.31 -9.18
N LEU A 103 10.95 -19.29 -9.93
CA LEU A 103 11.28 -18.20 -10.85
C LEU A 103 10.93 -18.62 -12.27
N PHE A 104 10.27 -17.74 -13.00
CA PHE A 104 9.88 -17.94 -14.39
C PHE A 104 10.35 -16.79 -15.27
N GLY A 105 10.70 -17.11 -16.51
CA GLY A 105 11.07 -16.14 -17.53
C GLY A 105 12.31 -15.29 -17.21
N GLU A 106 12.66 -14.47 -18.20
CA GLU A 106 13.71 -13.46 -18.06
C GLU A 106 13.20 -12.25 -17.29
N LYS A 107 14.03 -11.65 -16.44
CA LYS A 107 13.66 -10.49 -15.65
C LYS A 107 13.49 -9.26 -16.57
N PRO A 108 12.33 -8.58 -16.56
CA PRO A 108 12.13 -7.30 -17.25
C PRO A 108 13.00 -6.17 -16.68
N GLU A 109 13.26 -5.13 -17.46
CA GLU A 109 14.06 -3.97 -17.03
C GLU A 109 13.45 -3.25 -15.82
N ASP A 110 12.13 -3.15 -15.77
CA ASP A 110 11.37 -2.54 -14.68
C ASP A 110 11.16 -3.48 -13.49
N GLY A 111 11.90 -4.60 -13.39
CA GLY A 111 11.80 -5.58 -12.30
C GLY A 111 10.84 -6.75 -12.59
N ARG A 112 10.82 -7.76 -11.72
CA ARG A 112 9.98 -8.97 -11.88
C ARG A 112 8.52 -8.73 -11.50
N SER A 113 7.63 -9.50 -12.11
CA SER A 113 6.28 -9.71 -11.59
C SER A 113 6.31 -10.57 -10.32
N LEU A 114 5.32 -10.45 -9.44
CA LEU A 114 5.15 -11.32 -8.26
C LEU A 114 3.74 -11.90 -8.25
N TYR A 115 3.63 -13.22 -8.18
CA TYR A 115 2.37 -13.95 -8.01
C TYR A 115 2.37 -14.65 -6.66
N ILE A 116 1.47 -14.25 -5.76
CA ILE A 116 1.28 -14.89 -4.45
C ILE A 116 0.10 -15.84 -4.57
N SER A 117 0.34 -17.14 -4.42
CA SER A 117 -0.61 -18.22 -4.74
C SER A 117 -0.98 -19.03 -3.51
N MET A 118 -2.19 -18.80 -2.99
CA MET A 118 -2.68 -19.36 -1.73
C MET A 118 -3.35 -20.72 -1.90
N HIS A 119 -2.99 -21.67 -1.04
CA HIS A 119 -3.50 -23.04 -1.11
C HIS A 119 -4.90 -23.20 -0.47
N GLY A 120 -5.60 -24.25 -0.90
CA GLY A 120 -6.89 -24.69 -0.35
C GLY A 120 -6.76 -25.54 0.93
N GLY A 121 -7.84 -26.24 1.28
CA GLY A 121 -7.96 -26.98 2.53
C GLY A 121 -8.89 -26.25 3.49
N GLY A 122 -8.35 -25.65 4.56
CA GLY A 122 -9.11 -24.89 5.55
C GLY A 122 -9.96 -25.79 6.45
N ASN A 123 -9.92 -25.54 7.77
CA ASN A 123 -10.55 -26.38 8.79
C ASN A 123 -10.35 -27.90 8.58
N ALA A 124 -9.17 -28.25 8.06
CA ALA A 124 -8.78 -29.61 7.70
C ALA A 124 -7.55 -30.03 8.51
N PRO A 125 -7.30 -31.34 8.67
CA PRO A 125 -6.08 -31.80 9.34
C PRO A 125 -4.84 -31.22 8.66
N LYS A 126 -3.84 -30.87 9.48
CA LYS A 126 -2.58 -30.28 9.02
C LYS A 126 -1.95 -30.99 7.82
N GLN A 127 -1.98 -32.33 7.81
CA GLN A 127 -1.42 -33.13 6.71
C GLN A 127 -2.11 -32.86 5.38
N LEU A 128 -3.43 -32.61 5.39
CA LEU A 128 -4.17 -32.26 4.18
C LEU A 128 -3.81 -30.84 3.73
N ASN A 129 -3.77 -29.86 4.64
CA ASN A 129 -3.36 -28.49 4.30
C ASN A 129 -1.94 -28.45 3.74
N ASP A 130 -1.01 -29.22 4.32
CA ASP A 130 0.37 -29.30 3.83
C ASP A 130 0.43 -29.96 2.42
N SER A 131 -0.41 -30.97 2.15
CA SER A 131 -0.53 -31.54 0.80
C SER A 131 -1.12 -30.55 -0.20
N GLN A 132 -2.14 -29.77 0.19
CA GLN A 132 -2.70 -28.72 -0.66
C GLN A 132 -1.68 -27.62 -0.94
N TRP A 133 -0.86 -27.26 0.04
CA TRP A 133 0.25 -26.35 -0.17
C TRP A 133 1.23 -26.88 -1.21
N VAL A 134 1.69 -28.14 -1.09
CA VAL A 134 2.59 -28.77 -2.07
C VAL A 134 1.99 -28.75 -3.49
N ASN A 135 0.70 -29.03 -3.62
CA ASN A 135 0.01 -28.91 -4.91
C ASN A 135 0.06 -27.47 -5.44
N GLN A 136 -0.24 -26.49 -4.59
CA GLN A 136 -0.24 -25.07 -4.96
C GLN A 136 1.13 -24.57 -5.44
N VAL A 137 2.24 -25.08 -4.89
CA VAL A 137 3.61 -24.74 -5.34
C VAL A 137 3.79 -24.97 -6.84
N SER A 138 3.18 -26.02 -7.38
CA SER A 138 3.36 -26.43 -8.78
C SER A 138 2.17 -26.12 -9.70
N LEU A 139 1.08 -25.60 -9.14
CA LEU A 139 -0.22 -25.54 -9.81
C LEU A 139 -0.22 -24.67 -11.07
N TYR A 140 0.49 -23.54 -11.04
CA TYR A 140 0.51 -22.55 -12.11
C TYR A 140 1.93 -22.27 -12.64
N THR A 141 1.99 -21.71 -13.85
CA THR A 141 3.23 -21.34 -14.54
C THR A 141 3.00 -20.02 -15.28
N PRO A 142 3.35 -18.86 -14.67
CA PRO A 142 3.38 -17.59 -15.38
C PRO A 142 4.49 -17.57 -16.44
N GLU A 143 4.34 -16.71 -17.44
CA GLU A 143 5.36 -16.48 -18.47
C GLU A 143 6.64 -15.89 -17.88
N GLU A 144 6.49 -14.92 -16.98
CA GLU A 144 7.56 -14.26 -16.24
C GLU A 144 7.11 -14.03 -14.80
N GLY A 145 8.06 -14.13 -13.86
CA GLY A 145 7.90 -13.59 -12.52
C GLY A 145 8.42 -14.48 -11.41
N VAL A 146 8.32 -13.94 -10.21
CA VAL A 146 8.44 -14.67 -8.96
C VAL A 146 7.06 -15.25 -8.62
N TYR A 147 6.96 -16.57 -8.55
CA TYR A 147 5.78 -17.26 -8.06
C TYR A 147 6.05 -17.74 -6.63
N ILE A 148 5.29 -17.23 -5.67
CA ILE A 148 5.40 -17.61 -4.27
C ILE A 148 4.12 -18.33 -3.84
N ALA A 149 4.27 -19.55 -3.33
CA ALA A 149 3.20 -20.28 -2.68
C ALA A 149 3.49 -20.36 -1.17
N PRO A 150 2.87 -19.50 -0.34
CA PRO A 150 2.97 -19.62 1.11
C PRO A 150 2.11 -20.80 1.64
N ARG A 151 2.51 -21.36 2.77
CA ARG A 151 1.68 -22.21 3.64
C ARG A 151 1.08 -21.31 4.70
N ALA A 152 -0.25 -21.18 4.76
CA ALA A 152 -0.89 -20.34 5.78
C ALA A 152 -0.42 -20.74 7.19
N PRO A 153 -0.21 -19.83 8.15
CA PRO A 153 0.20 -20.21 9.51
C PRO A 153 -0.83 -21.03 10.29
N PHE A 154 -2.06 -21.14 9.77
CA PHE A 154 -3.22 -21.70 10.44
C PHE A 154 -3.83 -22.86 9.66
N ASP A 155 -4.58 -23.72 10.34
CA ASP A 155 -5.28 -24.88 9.78
C ASP A 155 -6.82 -24.76 9.98
N ASP A 156 -7.36 -23.55 9.82
CA ASP A 156 -8.75 -23.20 10.13
C ASP A 156 -9.46 -22.54 8.92
N TRP A 157 -10.78 -22.39 8.96
CA TRP A 157 -11.58 -21.87 7.84
C TRP A 157 -11.17 -20.44 7.40
N ASN A 158 -10.66 -19.64 8.34
CA ASN A 158 -10.22 -18.26 8.09
C ASN A 158 -8.70 -18.10 7.92
N MET A 159 -7.99 -19.18 7.61
CA MET A 159 -6.52 -19.25 7.62
C MET A 159 -5.80 -18.14 6.82
N TRP A 160 -6.43 -17.58 5.80
CA TRP A 160 -5.83 -16.58 4.91
C TRP A 160 -6.18 -15.12 5.22
N PHE A 161 -7.10 -14.88 6.16
CA PHE A 161 -7.63 -13.53 6.40
C PHE A 161 -7.75 -13.18 7.87
N ARG A 162 -6.96 -13.84 8.74
CA ARG A 162 -6.69 -13.37 10.10
C ARG A 162 -5.80 -12.12 10.09
N PRO A 163 -5.82 -11.27 11.13
CA PRO A 163 -5.06 -10.02 11.17
C PRO A 163 -3.55 -10.18 10.97
N GLU A 164 -2.98 -11.31 11.39
CA GLU A 164 -1.56 -11.56 11.22
C GLU A 164 -1.14 -11.74 9.76
N MET A 165 -2.09 -12.03 8.86
CA MET A 165 -1.81 -12.20 7.44
C MET A 165 -1.37 -10.90 6.77
N ASP A 166 -1.87 -9.75 7.24
CA ASP A 166 -1.46 -8.42 6.76
C ASP A 166 0.06 -8.25 6.91
N PHE A 167 0.62 -8.60 8.08
CA PHE A 167 2.07 -8.60 8.32
C PHE A 167 2.80 -9.55 7.36
N PHE A 168 2.31 -10.78 7.23
CA PHE A 168 2.97 -11.80 6.42
C PHE A 168 3.01 -11.42 4.93
N PHE A 169 1.91 -10.91 4.37
CA PHE A 169 1.89 -10.44 2.99
C PHE A 169 2.78 -9.21 2.78
N ASP A 170 2.73 -8.25 3.70
CA ASP A 170 3.59 -7.06 3.64
C ASP A 170 5.07 -7.44 3.64
N ARG A 171 5.48 -8.32 4.57
CA ARG A 171 6.86 -8.81 4.63
C ARG A 171 7.25 -9.56 3.37
N LEU A 172 6.36 -10.42 2.88
CA LEU A 172 6.64 -11.22 1.68
C LEU A 172 6.86 -10.33 0.44
N ILE A 173 6.01 -9.32 0.24
CA ILE A 173 6.14 -8.36 -0.87
C ILE A 173 7.45 -7.57 -0.74
N GLN A 174 7.69 -6.97 0.42
CA GLN A 174 8.86 -6.11 0.61
C GLN A 174 10.18 -6.86 0.45
N LEU A 175 10.26 -8.10 0.95
CA LEU A 175 11.44 -8.93 0.77
C LEU A 175 11.57 -9.43 -0.66
N ALA A 176 10.47 -9.70 -1.37
CA ALA A 176 10.54 -10.02 -2.79
C ALA A 176 11.06 -8.83 -3.63
N VAL A 177 10.66 -7.60 -3.29
CA VAL A 177 11.21 -6.37 -3.89
C VAL A 177 12.73 -6.29 -3.65
N ILE A 178 13.17 -6.51 -2.41
CA ILE A 178 14.59 -6.38 -2.04
C ILE A 178 15.47 -7.51 -2.58
N GLU A 179 15.00 -8.76 -2.51
CA GLU A 179 15.81 -9.95 -2.77
C GLU A 179 15.72 -10.45 -4.20
N LEU A 180 14.62 -10.16 -4.90
CA LEU A 180 14.34 -10.66 -6.25
C LEU A 180 14.02 -9.57 -7.26
N ASP A 181 14.20 -8.30 -6.87
CA ASP A 181 13.97 -7.13 -7.74
C ASP A 181 12.55 -7.14 -8.31
N VAL A 182 11.56 -7.50 -7.47
CA VAL A 182 10.14 -7.43 -7.83
C VAL A 182 9.74 -5.97 -7.98
N ASN A 183 9.00 -5.67 -9.03
CA ASN A 183 8.33 -4.39 -9.17
C ASN A 183 7.08 -4.36 -8.27
N PRO A 184 6.97 -3.42 -7.31
CA PRO A 184 5.82 -3.36 -6.40
C PRO A 184 4.51 -3.04 -7.13
N ASN A 185 4.56 -2.56 -8.37
CA ASN A 185 3.39 -2.33 -9.22
C ASN A 185 3.00 -3.53 -10.10
N LYS A 186 3.68 -4.68 -9.96
CA LYS A 186 3.39 -5.96 -10.63
C LYS A 186 3.16 -7.10 -9.62
N VAL A 187 2.47 -6.82 -8.53
CA VAL A 187 2.12 -7.80 -7.50
C VAL A 187 0.69 -8.29 -7.71
N TYR A 188 0.52 -9.61 -7.78
CA TYR A 188 -0.75 -10.27 -8.05
C TYR A 188 -1.08 -11.27 -6.94
N LEU A 189 -2.33 -11.27 -6.49
CA LEU A 189 -2.81 -12.19 -5.47
C LEU A 189 -3.73 -13.24 -6.10
N MET A 190 -3.51 -14.52 -5.85
CA MET A 190 -4.38 -15.59 -6.33
C MET A 190 -4.50 -16.72 -5.33
N GLY A 191 -5.54 -17.54 -5.46
CA GLY A 191 -5.77 -18.64 -4.53
C GLY A 191 -6.91 -19.54 -4.93
N TYR A 192 -6.81 -20.81 -4.52
CA TYR A 192 -7.78 -21.84 -4.86
C TYR A 192 -8.50 -22.35 -3.60
N SER A 193 -9.82 -22.57 -3.68
CA SER A 193 -10.64 -23.09 -2.56
C SER A 193 -10.58 -22.18 -1.34
N ALA A 194 -10.16 -22.66 -0.16
CA ALA A 194 -9.89 -21.80 1.00
C ALA A 194 -8.91 -20.64 0.68
N GLY A 195 -7.95 -20.86 -0.23
CA GLY A 195 -7.12 -19.78 -0.78
C GLY A 195 -7.95 -18.75 -1.57
N GLY A 196 -8.98 -19.19 -2.29
CA GLY A 196 -9.95 -18.32 -2.94
C GLY A 196 -10.79 -17.52 -1.93
N ASP A 197 -11.20 -18.12 -0.80
CA ASP A 197 -11.82 -17.38 0.32
C ASP A 197 -10.88 -16.28 0.81
N GLY A 198 -9.59 -16.61 0.92
CA GLY A 198 -8.51 -15.66 1.18
C GLY A 198 -8.44 -14.52 0.16
N VAL A 199 -8.52 -14.81 -1.14
CA VAL A 199 -8.50 -13.76 -2.18
C VAL A 199 -9.68 -12.83 -2.03
N TYR A 200 -10.90 -13.36 -1.85
CA TYR A 200 -12.08 -12.52 -1.64
C TYR A 200 -11.89 -11.54 -0.47
N ARG A 201 -11.23 -11.96 0.61
CA ARG A 201 -11.02 -11.15 1.82
C ARG A 201 -9.85 -10.19 1.70
N MET A 202 -8.72 -10.66 1.21
CA MET A 202 -7.45 -9.93 1.22
C MET A 202 -7.31 -8.97 0.03
N ALA A 203 -7.91 -9.28 -1.12
CA ALA A 203 -7.90 -8.39 -2.27
C ALA A 203 -8.51 -7.01 -1.94
N PRO A 204 -9.73 -6.89 -1.38
CA PRO A 204 -10.28 -5.59 -0.99
C PRO A 204 -9.63 -5.00 0.27
N ARG A 205 -9.14 -5.82 1.21
CA ARG A 205 -8.49 -5.33 2.45
C ARG A 205 -7.18 -4.62 2.16
N MET A 206 -6.41 -5.10 1.19
CA MET A 206 -5.07 -4.62 0.86
C MET A 206 -4.96 -4.19 -0.61
N ALA A 207 -6.04 -3.68 -1.21
CA ALA A 207 -6.10 -3.37 -2.65
C ALA A 207 -5.00 -2.40 -3.12
N ASP A 208 -4.45 -1.59 -2.22
CA ASP A 208 -3.32 -0.71 -2.47
C ASP A 208 -1.94 -1.41 -2.51
N ARG A 209 -1.91 -2.75 -2.43
CA ARG A 209 -0.73 -3.61 -2.67
C ARG A 209 -0.79 -4.38 -3.98
N TRP A 210 -1.96 -4.53 -4.57
CA TRP A 210 -2.18 -5.42 -5.72
C TRP A 210 -2.30 -4.63 -7.02
N ALA A 211 -1.76 -5.16 -8.11
CA ALA A 211 -2.12 -4.74 -9.46
C ALA A 211 -3.43 -5.41 -9.90
N ALA A 212 -3.55 -6.71 -9.61
CA ALA A 212 -4.76 -7.48 -9.81
C ALA A 212 -4.82 -8.69 -8.86
N ALA A 213 -6.01 -9.28 -8.74
CA ALA A 213 -6.21 -10.52 -8.00
C ALA A 213 -7.13 -11.50 -8.74
N SER A 214 -6.96 -12.79 -8.48
CA SER A 214 -7.78 -13.86 -9.06
C SER A 214 -8.24 -14.85 -7.99
N MET A 215 -9.55 -14.96 -7.83
CA MET A 215 -10.19 -15.93 -6.94
C MET A 215 -10.55 -17.20 -7.70
N MET A 216 -10.21 -18.39 -7.19
CA MET A 216 -10.61 -19.66 -7.79
C MET A 216 -11.33 -20.55 -6.78
N ALA A 217 -12.56 -20.94 -7.08
CA ALA A 217 -13.39 -21.89 -6.31
C ALA A 217 -13.54 -21.57 -4.80
N GLY A 218 -13.48 -20.31 -4.43
CA GLY A 218 -13.70 -19.80 -3.08
C GLY A 218 -15.10 -19.25 -2.85
N HIS A 219 -15.34 -18.78 -1.63
CA HIS A 219 -16.61 -18.27 -1.14
C HIS A 219 -16.42 -16.86 -0.54
N PRO A 220 -17.17 -15.84 -1.00
CA PRO A 220 -16.96 -14.45 -0.60
C PRO A 220 -17.41 -14.15 0.83
N GLY A 221 -18.33 -14.94 1.40
CA GLY A 221 -18.93 -14.65 2.70
C GLY A 221 -19.70 -13.33 2.67
N ASP A 222 -19.44 -12.44 3.63
CA ASP A 222 -20.06 -11.13 3.76
C ASP A 222 -19.23 -9.98 3.14
N VAL A 223 -18.15 -10.29 2.42
CA VAL A 223 -17.23 -9.28 1.90
C VAL A 223 -17.91 -8.33 0.90
N SER A 224 -17.60 -7.04 1.03
CA SER A 224 -17.95 -6.03 0.03
C SER A 224 -16.87 -5.92 -1.05
N PRO A 225 -17.26 -5.81 -2.34
CA PRO A 225 -16.32 -5.50 -3.42
C PRO A 225 -15.89 -4.03 -3.48
N LEU A 226 -16.38 -3.14 -2.60
CA LEU A 226 -16.19 -1.69 -2.73
C LEU A 226 -14.72 -1.26 -2.89
N ASN A 227 -13.80 -1.90 -2.16
CA ASN A 227 -12.38 -1.54 -2.18
C ASN A 227 -11.64 -2.04 -3.43
N LEU A 228 -12.27 -2.87 -4.28
CA LEU A 228 -11.67 -3.40 -5.50
C LEU A 228 -11.60 -2.38 -6.64
N ARG A 229 -12.05 -1.14 -6.42
CA ARG A 229 -12.20 -0.09 -7.44
C ARG A 229 -10.98 0.04 -8.36
N ASN A 230 -9.78 0.01 -7.80
CA ASN A 230 -8.55 0.41 -8.47
C ASN A 230 -7.63 -0.76 -8.88
N ILE A 231 -8.12 -1.99 -8.82
CA ILE A 231 -7.36 -3.19 -9.23
C ILE A 231 -8.16 -4.03 -10.22
N GLY A 232 -7.48 -4.90 -10.98
CA GLY A 232 -8.15 -5.97 -11.72
C GLY A 232 -8.63 -7.06 -10.76
N PHE A 233 -9.87 -7.50 -10.86
CA PHE A 233 -10.37 -8.66 -10.12
C PHE A 233 -10.98 -9.72 -11.04
N SER A 234 -10.38 -10.91 -11.13
CA SER A 234 -11.01 -12.04 -11.82
C SER A 234 -11.47 -13.09 -10.83
N PHE A 235 -12.54 -13.82 -11.16
CA PHE A 235 -13.03 -14.86 -10.27
C PHE A 235 -13.68 -16.01 -11.05
N TRP A 236 -13.25 -17.22 -10.67
CA TRP A 236 -13.49 -18.47 -11.38
C TRP A 236 -14.17 -19.45 -10.45
N CYS A 237 -15.26 -20.06 -10.91
CA CYS A 237 -15.96 -21.09 -10.15
C CYS A 237 -16.56 -22.12 -11.11
N GLY A 238 -16.56 -23.40 -10.74
CA GLY A 238 -17.27 -24.42 -11.50
C GLY A 238 -18.78 -24.21 -11.38
N ALA A 239 -19.51 -24.29 -12.49
CA ALA A 239 -20.96 -24.12 -12.47
C ALA A 239 -21.68 -25.16 -11.58
N ASN A 240 -21.05 -26.32 -11.35
CA ASN A 240 -21.53 -27.38 -10.48
C ASN A 240 -20.87 -27.37 -9.08
N ASP A 241 -20.05 -26.38 -8.73
CA ASP A 241 -19.49 -26.21 -7.38
C ASP A 241 -20.55 -25.62 -6.44
N SER A 242 -21.50 -26.47 -6.03
CA SER A 242 -22.64 -26.08 -5.21
C SER A 242 -22.38 -26.17 -3.70
N ALA A 243 -21.21 -26.64 -3.28
CA ALA A 243 -20.88 -26.71 -1.86
C ALA A 243 -20.82 -25.28 -1.29
N TYR A 244 -21.52 -25.04 -0.17
CA TYR A 244 -21.71 -23.71 0.41
C TYR A 244 -22.33 -22.69 -0.58
N ASP A 245 -23.06 -23.14 -1.59
CA ASP A 245 -23.61 -22.29 -2.65
C ASP A 245 -22.55 -21.44 -3.39
N ARG A 246 -21.28 -21.88 -3.47
CA ARG A 246 -20.18 -21.12 -4.10
C ARG A 246 -20.51 -20.58 -5.48
N ASN A 247 -21.08 -21.41 -6.35
CA ASN A 247 -21.52 -20.98 -7.68
C ASN A 247 -22.53 -19.82 -7.63
N LYS A 248 -23.57 -19.91 -6.80
CA LYS A 248 -24.57 -18.83 -6.64
C LYS A 248 -23.97 -17.60 -5.97
N MET A 249 -23.06 -17.78 -5.03
CA MET A 249 -22.38 -16.68 -4.34
C MET A 249 -21.41 -15.94 -5.27
N THR A 250 -20.80 -16.65 -6.22
CA THR A 250 -20.02 -16.07 -7.33
C THR A 250 -20.91 -15.17 -8.19
N GLU A 251 -22.10 -15.62 -8.59
CA GLU A 251 -23.08 -14.79 -9.32
C GLU A 251 -23.58 -13.59 -8.50
N SER A 252 -23.84 -13.79 -7.21
CA SER A 252 -24.27 -12.71 -6.31
C SER A 252 -23.18 -11.64 -6.13
N PHE A 253 -21.92 -12.05 -6.04
CA PHE A 253 -20.79 -11.13 -5.97
C PHE A 253 -20.59 -10.37 -7.28
N GLU A 254 -20.76 -11.05 -8.42
CA GLU A 254 -20.72 -10.43 -9.75
C GLU A 254 -21.76 -9.31 -9.87
N LYS A 255 -23.01 -9.54 -9.45
CA LYS A 255 -24.06 -8.50 -9.49
C LYS A 255 -23.69 -7.26 -8.70
N LYS A 256 -23.07 -7.42 -7.52
CA LYS A 256 -22.57 -6.28 -6.71
C LYS A 256 -21.46 -5.52 -7.44
N LEU A 257 -20.54 -6.22 -8.11
CA LEU A 257 -19.49 -5.60 -8.91
C LEU A 257 -20.06 -4.90 -10.15
N ALA A 258 -21.04 -5.50 -10.82
CA ALA A 258 -21.72 -4.92 -11.97
C ALA A 258 -22.42 -3.60 -11.60
N GLU A 259 -23.14 -3.57 -10.47
CA GLU A 259 -23.77 -2.35 -9.95
C GLU A 259 -22.75 -1.27 -9.61
N LEU A 260 -21.62 -1.62 -8.99
CA LEU A 260 -20.54 -0.67 -8.72
C LEU A 260 -19.90 -0.14 -10.01
N LYS A 261 -19.69 -1.01 -11.01
CA LYS A 261 -19.13 -0.64 -12.32
C LYS A 261 -20.08 0.25 -13.13
N GLU A 262 -21.39 0.00 -13.06
CA GLU A 262 -22.40 0.84 -13.70
C GLU A 262 -22.39 2.28 -13.13
N ASN A 263 -22.23 2.40 -11.81
CA ASN A 263 -22.17 3.68 -11.11
C ASN A 263 -20.79 4.37 -11.19
N ASP A 264 -19.73 3.62 -11.47
CA ASP A 264 -18.36 4.11 -11.64
C ASP A 264 -17.67 3.42 -12.83
N PRO A 265 -17.95 3.86 -14.07
CA PRO A 265 -17.47 3.21 -15.29
C PRO A 265 -15.95 3.15 -15.44
N ASP A 266 -15.20 3.98 -14.71
CA ASP A 266 -13.74 3.98 -14.71
C ASP A 266 -13.13 3.06 -13.65
N GLY A 267 -13.92 2.60 -12.67
CA GLY A 267 -13.52 1.69 -11.61
C GLY A 267 -13.83 0.22 -11.89
N TYR A 268 -13.55 -0.66 -10.92
CA TYR A 268 -14.08 -2.03 -10.84
C TYR A 268 -13.88 -2.85 -12.12
N THR A 269 -12.66 -2.94 -12.63
CA THR A 269 -12.37 -3.79 -13.80
C THR A 269 -12.35 -5.26 -13.36
N TYR A 270 -13.27 -6.07 -13.87
CA TYR A 270 -13.38 -7.47 -13.47
C TYR A 270 -13.68 -8.43 -14.63
N GLU A 271 -13.42 -9.71 -14.41
CA GLU A 271 -13.92 -10.82 -15.21
C GLU A 271 -14.51 -11.92 -14.33
N MET A 272 -15.64 -12.47 -14.73
CA MET A 272 -16.30 -13.58 -14.04
C MET A 272 -16.38 -14.79 -14.97
N HIS A 273 -16.01 -15.95 -14.43
CA HIS A 273 -15.93 -17.20 -15.18
C HIS A 273 -16.64 -18.34 -14.44
N LEU A 274 -17.85 -18.69 -14.87
CA LEU A 274 -18.55 -19.90 -14.43
C LEU A 274 -18.32 -21.06 -15.39
N GLN A 275 -17.49 -22.02 -14.98
CA GLN A 275 -17.09 -23.11 -15.87
C GLN A 275 -18.15 -24.20 -15.96
N LYS A 276 -18.82 -24.25 -17.12
CA LYS A 276 -19.92 -25.19 -17.39
C LYS A 276 -19.45 -26.64 -17.26
N GLY A 277 -20.19 -27.43 -16.50
CA GLY A 277 -19.89 -28.85 -16.30
C GLY A 277 -18.76 -29.14 -15.30
N LYS A 278 -18.06 -28.12 -14.80
CA LYS A 278 -17.02 -28.27 -13.80
C LYS A 278 -17.57 -28.15 -12.38
N GLY A 279 -17.01 -28.93 -11.46
CA GLY A 279 -17.26 -28.82 -10.03
C GLY A 279 -16.21 -27.97 -9.34
N HIS A 280 -15.84 -28.33 -8.11
CA HIS A 280 -14.83 -27.60 -7.34
C HIS A 280 -13.46 -27.53 -8.03
N TRP A 281 -13.11 -28.57 -8.79
CA TRP A 281 -11.94 -28.58 -9.65
C TRP A 281 -12.33 -28.20 -11.09
N MET A 282 -11.64 -27.20 -11.65
CA MET A 282 -11.94 -26.63 -12.99
C MET A 282 -10.93 -27.07 -14.06
N ASP A 283 -10.21 -28.16 -13.85
CA ASP A 283 -9.21 -28.71 -14.79
C ASP A 283 -8.11 -27.72 -15.22
N ARG A 284 -7.79 -26.75 -14.34
CA ARG A 284 -6.86 -25.64 -14.58
C ARG A 284 -7.25 -24.68 -15.70
N GLU A 285 -8.52 -24.69 -16.13
CA GLU A 285 -9.01 -23.68 -17.07
C GLU A 285 -8.86 -22.25 -16.50
N ASP A 286 -8.91 -22.14 -15.17
CA ASP A 286 -8.66 -20.91 -14.41
C ASP A 286 -7.21 -20.39 -14.47
N ALA A 287 -6.26 -21.16 -15.00
CA ALA A 287 -4.90 -20.67 -15.28
C ALA A 287 -4.88 -19.50 -16.28
N ALA A 288 -5.96 -19.34 -17.08
CA ALA A 288 -6.15 -18.20 -17.96
C ALA A 288 -6.19 -16.84 -17.21
N ALA A 289 -6.45 -16.85 -15.90
CA ALA A 289 -6.38 -15.65 -15.06
C ALA A 289 -4.98 -15.03 -15.01
N ILE A 290 -3.92 -15.82 -15.18
CA ILE A 290 -2.53 -15.36 -15.04
C ILE A 290 -2.15 -14.34 -16.13
N PRO A 291 -2.24 -14.68 -17.44
CA PRO A 291 -1.99 -13.69 -18.49
C PRO A 291 -3.00 -12.54 -18.49
N TRP A 292 -4.19 -12.72 -17.90
CA TRP A 292 -5.13 -11.63 -17.69
C TRP A 292 -4.63 -10.64 -16.63
N MET A 293 -4.28 -11.13 -15.43
CA MET A 293 -3.73 -10.31 -14.34
C MET A 293 -2.46 -9.57 -14.77
N ALA A 294 -1.59 -10.20 -15.55
CA ALA A 294 -0.31 -9.62 -16.01
C ALA A 294 -0.46 -8.33 -16.84
N LYS A 295 -1.66 -8.04 -17.36
CA LYS A 295 -1.98 -6.80 -18.09
C LYS A 295 -2.12 -5.58 -17.16
N PHE A 296 -2.34 -5.80 -15.87
CA PHE A 296 -2.56 -4.74 -14.91
C PHE A 296 -1.24 -4.23 -14.32
N ARG A 297 -1.25 -2.96 -13.96
CA ARG A 297 -0.22 -2.34 -13.11
C ARG A 297 -0.94 -1.67 -11.96
N ARG A 298 -0.38 -1.76 -10.76
CA ARG A 298 -0.93 -1.07 -9.61
C ARG A 298 -0.87 0.45 -9.86
N ASN A 299 -2.00 1.11 -9.70
CA ASN A 299 -2.05 2.56 -9.58
C ASN A 299 -2.04 2.92 -8.10
N PHE A 300 -0.88 3.28 -7.56
CA PHE A 300 -0.75 3.60 -6.14
C PHE A 300 -1.35 4.97 -5.78
N LEU A 301 -1.43 5.89 -6.74
CA LEU A 301 -1.97 7.23 -6.53
C LEU A 301 -3.24 7.41 -7.38
N PRO A 302 -4.30 6.61 -7.17
CA PRO A 302 -5.50 6.70 -7.99
C PRO A 302 -6.18 8.05 -7.81
N GLU A 303 -6.89 8.52 -8.84
CA GLU A 303 -7.65 9.78 -8.75
C GLU A 303 -8.88 9.64 -7.88
N LYS A 304 -9.43 8.43 -7.73
CA LYS A 304 -10.58 8.16 -6.86
C LYS A 304 -10.34 6.92 -6.01
N VAL A 305 -10.67 7.05 -4.74
CA VAL A 305 -10.55 5.99 -3.73
C VAL A 305 -11.93 5.75 -3.16
N ALA A 306 -12.36 4.50 -3.17
CA ALA A 306 -13.49 4.02 -2.39
C ALA A 306 -12.92 3.06 -1.34
N TRP A 307 -13.09 3.42 -0.07
CA TRP A 307 -12.53 2.67 1.05
C TRP A 307 -13.58 2.41 2.09
N ARG A 308 -13.82 1.14 2.36
CA ARG A 308 -14.68 0.64 3.43
C ARG A 308 -13.91 -0.32 4.30
N GLN A 309 -14.09 -0.16 5.61
CA GLN A 309 -13.49 -1.03 6.61
C GLN A 309 -14.35 -2.28 6.83
N GLU A 310 -13.79 -3.47 6.55
CA GLU A 310 -14.55 -4.73 6.58
C GLU A 310 -14.26 -5.63 7.79
N GLU A 311 -13.07 -5.56 8.38
CA GLU A 311 -12.53 -6.64 9.21
C GLU A 311 -12.13 -6.13 10.59
N ALA A 312 -12.97 -6.41 11.60
CA ALA A 312 -12.93 -5.76 12.91
C ALA A 312 -11.54 -5.84 13.59
N ASP A 313 -10.87 -6.97 13.43
CA ASP A 313 -9.57 -7.23 14.08
C ASP A 313 -8.37 -6.80 13.23
N ALA A 314 -8.57 -6.61 11.92
CA ALA A 314 -7.58 -6.20 10.93
C ALA A 314 -8.09 -4.94 10.23
N MET A 315 -7.97 -3.81 10.92
CA MET A 315 -8.42 -2.52 10.41
C MET A 315 -7.22 -1.72 9.91
N PRO A 316 -6.91 -1.73 8.59
CA PRO A 316 -5.96 -0.79 8.03
C PRO A 316 -6.34 0.62 8.46
N LEU A 317 -5.34 1.39 8.88
CA LEU A 317 -5.51 2.80 9.23
C LEU A 317 -5.15 3.73 8.06
N GLN A 318 -4.63 3.15 6.98
CA GLN A 318 -4.30 3.83 5.74
C GLN A 318 -4.69 2.96 4.56
N PHE A 319 -5.23 3.59 3.52
CA PHE A 319 -5.59 2.96 2.26
C PHE A 319 -5.36 3.95 1.11
N TYR A 320 -4.42 3.62 0.22
CA TYR A 320 -3.85 4.57 -0.75
C TYR A 320 -3.36 5.86 -0.04
N TRP A 321 -3.88 7.02 -0.46
CA TRP A 321 -3.56 8.35 0.05
C TRP A 321 -4.54 8.84 1.14
N LEU A 322 -5.37 7.96 1.69
CA LEU A 322 -6.26 8.25 2.81
C LEU A 322 -5.79 7.53 4.06
N ALA A 323 -5.92 8.18 5.22
CA ALA A 323 -5.70 7.57 6.52
C ALA A 323 -6.72 8.08 7.55
N ILE A 324 -6.95 7.28 8.59
CA ILE A 324 -7.89 7.60 9.67
C ILE A 324 -7.22 7.46 11.04
N PRO A 325 -7.73 8.14 12.07
CA PRO A 325 -7.33 7.87 13.44
C PRO A 325 -7.75 6.46 13.88
N LYS A 326 -6.90 5.80 14.68
CA LYS A 326 -7.10 4.41 15.13
C LYS A 326 -8.40 4.21 15.88
N GLU A 327 -8.78 5.17 16.71
CA GLU A 327 -9.98 5.19 17.54
C GLU A 327 -11.28 5.28 16.74
N GLN A 328 -11.21 5.69 15.47
CA GLN A 328 -12.39 5.78 14.59
C GLN A 328 -12.58 4.54 13.71
N ALA A 329 -11.59 3.63 13.69
CA ALA A 329 -11.62 2.42 12.89
C ALA A 329 -12.77 1.50 13.33
N ARG A 330 -13.69 1.19 12.41
CA ARG A 330 -14.87 0.36 12.70
C ARG A 330 -15.45 -0.26 11.44
N LYS A 331 -15.99 -1.48 11.58
CA LYS A 331 -16.61 -2.24 10.46
C LYS A 331 -17.78 -1.44 9.89
N GLY A 332 -17.86 -1.35 8.57
CA GLY A 332 -18.91 -0.59 7.89
C GLY A 332 -18.50 0.81 7.46
N ALA A 333 -17.62 1.47 8.22
CA ALA A 333 -17.28 2.86 7.96
C ALA A 333 -16.61 3.00 6.59
N THR A 334 -17.05 4.01 5.84
CA THR A 334 -16.69 4.20 4.44
C THR A 334 -16.29 5.64 4.17
N VAL A 335 -15.26 5.82 3.34
CA VAL A 335 -14.88 7.09 2.72
C VAL A 335 -14.75 6.90 1.21
N ILE A 336 -15.30 7.83 0.46
CA ILE A 336 -15.12 7.93 -0.99
C ILE A 336 -14.57 9.33 -1.27
N ALA A 337 -13.38 9.38 -1.86
CA ALA A 337 -12.69 10.63 -2.14
C ALA A 337 -12.17 10.65 -3.58
N LYS A 338 -12.28 11.81 -4.23
CA LYS A 338 -11.76 12.08 -5.57
C LYS A 338 -10.78 13.24 -5.52
N ARG A 339 -9.70 13.16 -6.29
CA ARG A 339 -8.76 14.26 -6.53
C ARG A 339 -8.81 14.69 -7.99
N GLU A 340 -8.85 16.00 -8.21
CA GLU A 340 -8.79 16.62 -9.53
C GLU A 340 -7.89 17.86 -9.43
N GLY A 341 -6.69 17.79 -10.02
CA GLY A 341 -5.67 18.83 -9.85
C GLY A 341 -5.33 19.06 -8.37
N TYR A 342 -5.60 20.28 -7.88
CA TYR A 342 -5.36 20.68 -6.49
C TYR A 342 -6.62 20.61 -5.60
N THR A 343 -7.71 20.06 -6.13
CA THR A 343 -8.97 19.91 -5.38
C THR A 343 -9.19 18.46 -5.00
N ILE A 344 -9.55 18.23 -3.75
CA ILE A 344 -9.95 16.93 -3.22
C ILE A 344 -11.38 17.03 -2.74
N THR A 345 -12.26 16.19 -3.28
CA THR A 345 -13.67 16.15 -2.91
C THR A 345 -13.94 14.84 -2.20
N LEU A 346 -14.41 14.93 -0.97
CA LEU A 346 -14.99 13.83 -0.24
C LEU A 346 -16.45 13.69 -0.71
N GLU A 347 -16.76 12.60 -1.40
CA GLU A 347 -18.12 12.28 -1.86
C GLU A 347 -18.94 11.62 -0.73
N LYS A 348 -18.24 10.91 0.15
CA LYS A 348 -18.79 10.29 1.36
C LYS A 348 -17.70 10.18 2.41
N CYS A 349 -18.01 10.44 3.67
CA CYS A 349 -17.09 10.16 4.77
C CYS A 349 -17.88 9.86 6.05
N ASP A 350 -17.77 8.62 6.54
CA ASP A 350 -18.42 8.23 7.80
C ASP A 350 -17.55 8.56 9.03
N TYR A 351 -16.32 9.04 8.86
CA TYR A 351 -15.39 9.40 9.94
C TYR A 351 -15.59 10.85 10.36
N SER A 352 -15.33 11.18 11.64
CA SER A 352 -15.33 12.57 12.11
C SER A 352 -13.98 13.27 11.86
N GLU A 353 -12.92 12.50 11.62
CA GLU A 353 -11.61 13.01 11.21
C GLU A 353 -11.00 12.12 10.14
N LEU A 354 -10.37 12.76 9.15
CA LEU A 354 -9.70 12.09 8.05
C LEU A 354 -8.35 12.76 7.80
N TYR A 355 -7.33 11.95 7.52
CA TYR A 355 -6.04 12.39 7.02
C TYR A 355 -5.94 12.14 5.52
N ILE A 356 -5.53 13.16 4.79
CA ILE A 356 -5.20 13.08 3.37
C ILE A 356 -3.68 13.18 3.26
N LEU A 357 -3.07 12.13 2.75
CA LEU A 357 -1.63 12.01 2.58
C LEU A 357 -1.25 12.46 1.16
N LEU A 358 -0.21 13.29 1.04
CA LEU A 358 0.17 13.92 -0.22
C LEU A 358 1.68 13.82 -0.48
N ASN A 359 2.05 13.73 -1.75
CA ASN A 359 3.43 13.87 -2.21
C ASN A 359 3.49 14.61 -3.55
N ASP A 360 4.71 14.97 -3.96
CA ASP A 360 4.96 15.73 -5.17
C ASP A 360 4.68 14.96 -6.48
N SER A 361 4.55 13.62 -6.42
CA SER A 361 4.09 12.81 -7.55
C SER A 361 2.59 12.96 -7.82
N MET A 362 1.81 13.39 -6.81
CA MET A 362 0.37 13.67 -6.96
C MET A 362 0.12 15.07 -7.50
N MET A 363 0.82 16.08 -6.98
CA MET A 363 0.64 17.49 -7.28
C MET A 363 1.78 18.35 -6.72
N ASP A 364 2.00 19.55 -7.28
CA ASP A 364 2.99 20.51 -6.74
C ASP A 364 2.52 21.14 -5.42
N LEU A 365 3.07 20.67 -4.30
CA LEU A 365 2.67 21.09 -2.96
C LEU A 365 3.12 22.52 -2.59
N ASN A 366 3.74 23.27 -3.51
CA ASN A 366 3.96 24.71 -3.33
C ASN A 366 2.71 25.54 -3.62
N LYS A 367 1.71 24.94 -4.26
CA LYS A 367 0.40 25.56 -4.51
C LYS A 367 -0.60 25.15 -3.43
N PRO A 368 -1.63 25.98 -3.18
CA PRO A 368 -2.68 25.63 -2.23
C PRO A 368 -3.45 24.40 -2.70
N VAL A 369 -3.81 23.54 -1.75
CA VAL A 369 -4.71 22.40 -1.93
C VAL A 369 -6.03 22.74 -1.26
N THR A 370 -7.15 22.39 -1.91
CA THR A 370 -8.48 22.62 -1.36
C THR A 370 -9.19 21.28 -1.14
N VAL A 371 -9.84 21.13 0.01
CA VAL A 371 -10.61 19.93 0.36
C VAL A 371 -12.08 20.32 0.59
N PHE A 372 -12.99 19.62 -0.08
CA PHE A 372 -14.44 19.82 0.05
C PHE A 372 -15.15 18.58 0.58
N TYR A 373 -16.21 18.78 1.34
CA TYR A 373 -17.21 17.76 1.68
C TYR A 373 -18.60 18.40 1.67
N GLU A 374 -19.56 17.79 0.97
CA GLU A 374 -20.94 18.31 0.83
C GLU A 374 -21.00 19.79 0.41
N GLY A 375 -20.10 20.22 -0.49
CA GLY A 375 -20.00 21.60 -0.98
C GLY A 375 -19.35 22.59 0.00
N LYS A 376 -18.99 22.16 1.21
CA LYS A 376 -18.28 22.96 2.21
C LYS A 376 -16.78 22.80 2.08
N GLU A 377 -16.06 23.92 2.07
CA GLU A 377 -14.60 23.93 2.16
C GLU A 377 -14.16 23.51 3.57
N LEU A 378 -13.44 22.40 3.67
CA LEU A 378 -12.86 21.89 4.93
C LEU A 378 -11.42 22.36 5.12
N PHE A 379 -10.69 22.58 4.03
CA PHE A 379 -9.31 23.04 4.04
C PHE A 379 -9.01 23.81 2.76
N ASN A 380 -8.23 24.89 2.87
CA ASN A 380 -7.68 25.62 1.73
C ASN A 380 -6.36 26.27 2.14
N GLY A 381 -5.25 25.77 1.60
CA GLY A 381 -3.95 26.32 1.93
C GLY A 381 -2.78 25.49 1.40
N LYS A 382 -1.58 26.04 1.56
CA LYS A 382 -0.34 25.33 1.24
C LYS A 382 -0.08 24.26 2.31
N VAL A 383 0.36 23.08 1.88
CA VAL A 383 0.68 21.95 2.76
C VAL A 383 2.20 21.84 2.90
N LYS A 384 2.69 21.57 4.11
CA LYS A 384 4.11 21.47 4.40
C LYS A 384 4.63 20.06 4.16
N ARG A 385 5.79 19.98 3.49
CA ARG A 385 6.59 18.75 3.43
C ARG A 385 7.37 18.63 4.73
N THR A 386 7.36 17.47 5.37
CA THR A 386 8.12 17.26 6.61
C THR A 386 8.80 15.89 6.60
N LEU A 387 9.94 15.81 7.30
CA LEU A 387 10.67 14.56 7.47
C LEU A 387 9.85 13.52 8.25
N GLU A 388 9.04 14.01 9.19
CA GLU A 388 8.04 13.22 9.92
C GLU A 388 7.11 12.42 9.01
N ASN A 389 6.45 13.08 8.05
CA ASN A 389 5.48 12.40 7.20
C ASN A 389 6.16 11.35 6.30
N ILE A 390 7.37 11.67 5.81
CA ILE A 390 8.20 10.75 5.02
C ILE A 390 8.52 9.50 5.86
N TYR A 391 9.01 9.71 7.07
CA TYR A 391 9.35 8.63 8.01
C TYR A 391 8.13 7.76 8.34
N ASP A 392 7.01 8.37 8.73
CA ASP A 392 5.78 7.66 9.08
C ASP A 392 5.27 6.84 7.89
N SER A 393 5.33 7.40 6.67
CA SER A 393 4.93 6.69 5.45
C SER A 393 5.78 5.45 5.17
N ILE A 394 7.10 5.58 5.31
CA ILE A 394 8.05 4.46 5.12
C ILE A 394 7.81 3.40 6.19
N HIS A 395 7.63 3.79 7.45
CA HIS A 395 7.40 2.85 8.54
C HIS A 395 6.07 2.09 8.38
N ASN A 396 5.00 2.81 8.03
CA ASN A 396 3.65 2.25 7.92
C ASN A 396 3.47 1.32 6.72
N ARG A 397 4.16 1.60 5.60
CA ARG A 397 3.88 0.92 4.31
C ARG A 397 5.09 0.21 3.72
N GLY A 398 6.29 0.77 3.91
CA GLY A 398 7.53 0.22 3.38
C GLY A 398 7.52 0.06 1.86
N ASP A 399 6.90 1.02 1.18
CA ASP A 399 6.71 1.04 -0.27
C ASP A 399 7.08 2.41 -0.81
N GLN A 400 7.97 2.43 -1.80
CA GLN A 400 8.55 3.65 -2.34
C GLN A 400 7.49 4.58 -2.95
N ASP A 401 6.49 4.02 -3.62
CA ASP A 401 5.43 4.82 -4.24
C ASP A 401 4.45 5.38 -3.18
N SER A 402 4.49 4.81 -1.97
CA SER A 402 3.67 5.18 -0.82
C SER A 402 4.31 6.16 0.15
N ILE A 403 5.41 6.81 -0.24
CA ILE A 403 6.06 7.80 0.60
C ILE A 403 5.34 9.14 0.44
N PHE A 404 4.63 9.56 1.48
CA PHE A 404 3.94 10.85 1.53
C PHE A 404 4.75 11.85 2.34
N SER A 405 5.09 12.99 1.74
CA SER A 405 5.85 14.05 2.41
C SER A 405 4.96 15.02 3.18
N ALA A 406 3.66 15.01 2.92
CA ALA A 406 2.69 15.96 3.43
C ALA A 406 1.41 15.27 3.92
N LYS A 407 0.72 15.91 4.87
CA LYS A 407 -0.53 15.42 5.47
C LYS A 407 -1.47 16.59 5.75
N ILE A 408 -2.71 16.49 5.30
CA ILE A 408 -3.81 17.37 5.68
C ILE A 408 -4.70 16.63 6.67
N LYS A 409 -5.03 17.25 7.80
CA LYS A 409 -6.07 16.79 8.72
C LYS A 409 -7.35 17.59 8.43
N VAL A 410 -8.46 16.90 8.22
CA VAL A 410 -9.78 17.53 8.09
C VAL A 410 -10.76 16.99 9.13
N GLU A 411 -11.57 17.88 9.68
CA GLU A 411 -12.69 17.53 10.57
C GLU A 411 -13.98 17.46 9.74
N ILE A 412 -14.68 16.34 9.86
CA ILE A 412 -15.97 16.10 9.22
C ILE A 412 -17.05 16.37 10.27
N LYS A 413 -17.85 17.40 10.03
CA LYS A 413 -18.88 17.90 10.97
C LYS A 413 -20.27 17.56 10.50
#